data_AF-F4LSD4-F1
#
_entry.id   AF-F4LSD4-F1
#
_cell.length_a   1.000
_cell.length_b   1.000
_cell.length_c   1.000
_cell.angle_alpha   90.00
_cell.angle_beta   90.00
_cell.angle_gamma   90.00
#
_symmetry.space_group_name_H-M   'P 1'
#
loop_
_entity.id
_entity.type
_entity.pdbx_description
1 polymer ?
#
loop_
_entity_poly.entity_id
_entity_poly.type
_entity_poly.pdbx_seq_one_letter_code
_entity_poly.pdbx_strand_id
1 'polypeptide(L)'
;MDWLKELLKKAGIEEAKVDEIVGNINKELPKYFIPKDKYNEVNEAKKQLESDIKERDKQLKDLGDKVKGNEELEKQVKELQETNKRAAVDYEAKIKNITLDNAIRLALKDNKAKYDDLLMSKFDREKLRIKDDGSIEGLDEQIKFLKEGYKDLFEQPLGGQTPNNTGDNPDGGELKQVADTIRQNLGF
;
A
#
# COMPACT_ATOMS: atom_id res chain seq x y z
N MET A 1 -10.95 -11.90 -12.26
CA MET A 1 -11.79 -10.90 -11.53
C MET A 1 -13.25 -10.99 -11.96
N ASP A 2 -13.74 -12.15 -12.40
CA ASP A 2 -15.10 -12.23 -12.96
C ASP A 2 -16.18 -12.02 -11.90
N TRP A 3 -15.89 -12.38 -10.65
CA TRP A 3 -16.71 -12.07 -9.48
C TRP A 3 -16.95 -10.56 -9.29
N LEU A 4 -15.95 -9.72 -9.57
CA LEU A 4 -16.05 -8.26 -9.45
C LEU A 4 -16.87 -7.67 -10.60
N LYS A 5 -16.70 -8.20 -11.83
CA LYS A 5 -17.52 -7.82 -12.98
C LYS A 5 -19.00 -8.14 -12.74
N GLU A 6 -19.30 -9.33 -12.21
CA GLU A 6 -20.67 -9.71 -11.87
C GLU A 6 -21.28 -8.82 -10.77
N LEU A 7 -20.50 -8.43 -9.77
CA LEU A 7 -20.95 -7.56 -8.70
C LEU A 7 -21.26 -6.14 -9.20
N LEU A 8 -20.43 -5.58 -10.09
CA LEU A 8 -20.66 -4.27 -10.70
C LEU A 8 -21.88 -4.28 -11.64
N LYS A 9 -22.09 -5.37 -12.40
CA LYS A 9 -23.31 -5.54 -13.21
C LYS A 9 -24.57 -5.62 -12.34
N LYS A 10 -24.52 -6.37 -11.23
CA LYS A 10 -25.63 -6.43 -10.25
C LYS A 10 -25.90 -5.09 -9.57
N ALA A 11 -24.87 -4.25 -9.41
CA ALA A 11 -25.01 -2.89 -8.91
C ALA A 11 -25.57 -1.89 -9.95
N GLY A 12 -25.89 -2.35 -11.16
CA GLY A 12 -26.50 -1.53 -12.21
C GLY A 12 -25.51 -0.66 -13.00
N ILE A 13 -24.21 -0.96 -12.93
CA ILE A 13 -23.22 -0.28 -13.77
C ILE A 13 -23.28 -0.80 -15.20
N GLU A 14 -23.33 0.12 -16.16
CA GLU A 14 -23.31 -0.20 -17.59
C GLU A 14 -22.10 -1.03 -17.98
N GLU A 15 -22.34 -2.08 -18.77
CA GLU A 15 -21.32 -3.06 -19.20
C GLU A 15 -20.10 -2.41 -19.87
N ALA A 16 -20.33 -1.32 -20.61
CA ALA A 16 -19.27 -0.53 -21.26
C ALA A 16 -18.28 0.11 -20.28
N LYS A 17 -18.71 0.40 -19.04
CA LYS A 17 -17.84 0.98 -17.99
C LYS A 17 -17.25 -0.07 -17.05
N VAL A 18 -17.82 -1.28 -17.02
CA VAL A 18 -17.35 -2.36 -16.13
C VAL A 18 -15.91 -2.74 -16.44
N ASP A 19 -15.54 -2.87 -17.71
CA ASP A 19 -14.17 -3.24 -18.09
C ASP A 19 -13.15 -2.13 -17.77
N GLU A 20 -13.54 -0.87 -17.92
CA GLU A 20 -12.71 0.28 -17.53
C GLU A 20 -12.48 0.34 -16.02
N ILE A 21 -13.55 0.19 -15.23
CA ILE A 21 -13.49 0.19 -13.77
C ILE A 21 -12.63 -0.97 -13.26
N VAL A 22 -12.83 -2.18 -13.79
CA VAL A 22 -12.01 -3.34 -13.41
C VAL A 22 -10.55 -3.16 -13.84
N GLY A 23 -10.30 -2.54 -15.00
CA GLY A 23 -8.95 -2.20 -15.45
C GLY A 23 -8.24 -1.20 -14.51
N ASN A 24 -8.94 -0.15 -14.07
CA ASN A 24 -8.41 0.82 -13.12
C ASN A 24 -8.20 0.21 -11.74
N ILE A 25 -9.14 -0.61 -11.26
CA ILE A 25 -8.97 -1.36 -10.01
C ILE A 25 -7.74 -2.27 -10.11
N ASN A 26 -7.55 -3.02 -11.20
CA ASN A 26 -6.36 -3.87 -11.34
C ASN A 26 -5.04 -3.10 -11.35
N LYS A 27 -5.04 -1.83 -11.78
CA LYS A 27 -3.84 -0.97 -11.76
C LYS A 27 -3.60 -0.32 -10.40
N GLU A 28 -4.66 0.08 -9.72
CA GLU A 28 -4.58 0.80 -8.46
C GLU A 28 -4.50 -0.15 -7.27
N LEU A 29 -5.29 -1.23 -7.23
CA LEU A 29 -5.38 -2.16 -6.10
C LEU A 29 -4.01 -2.73 -5.68
N PRO A 30 -3.10 -3.14 -6.58
CA PRO A 30 -1.77 -3.61 -6.18
C PRO A 30 -0.87 -2.53 -5.57
N LYS A 31 -1.18 -1.24 -5.77
CA LYS A 31 -0.47 -0.13 -5.14
C LYS A 31 -0.91 0.09 -3.70
N TYR A 32 -2.12 -0.36 -3.32
CA TYR A 32 -2.72 -0.13 -2.01
C TYR A 32 -2.89 -1.42 -1.19
N PHE A 33 -2.85 -2.58 -1.84
CA PHE A 33 -3.05 -3.89 -1.24
C PHE A 33 -1.95 -4.87 -1.70
N ILE A 34 -1.38 -5.59 -0.74
CA ILE A 34 -0.56 -6.76 -1.04
C ILE A 34 -1.52 -7.89 -1.42
N PRO A 35 -1.43 -8.47 -2.63
CA PRO A 35 -2.27 -9.59 -3.01
C PRO A 35 -2.12 -10.73 -2.00
N LYS A 36 -3.24 -11.34 -1.60
CA LYS A 36 -3.26 -12.45 -0.65
C LYS A 36 -2.27 -13.56 -1.02
N ASP A 37 -2.10 -13.82 -2.32
CA ASP A 37 -1.15 -14.83 -2.82
C ASP A 37 0.31 -14.47 -2.51
N LYS A 38 0.68 -13.18 -2.61
CA LYS A 38 2.02 -12.69 -2.26
C LYS A 38 2.24 -12.68 -0.75
N TYR A 39 1.20 -12.35 0.02
CA TYR A 39 1.24 -12.48 1.47
C TYR A 39 1.43 -13.94 1.90
N ASN A 40 0.64 -14.85 1.30
CA ASN A 40 0.76 -16.28 1.54
C ASN A 40 2.15 -16.79 1.17
N GLU A 41 2.70 -16.38 0.03
CA GLU A 41 4.06 -16.76 -0.40
C GLU A 41 5.12 -16.34 0.63
N VAL A 42 5.05 -15.11 1.15
CA VAL A 42 5.96 -14.62 2.19
C VAL A 42 5.74 -15.35 3.52
N ASN A 43 4.49 -15.64 3.87
CA ASN A 43 4.16 -16.34 5.11
C ASN A 43 4.61 -17.81 5.07
N GLU A 44 4.41 -18.50 3.94
CA GLU A 44 4.92 -19.85 3.73
C GLU A 44 6.45 -19.87 3.68
N ALA A 45 7.10 -18.89 3.05
CA ALA A 45 8.55 -18.74 3.11
C ALA A 45 9.05 -18.51 4.55
N LYS A 46 8.32 -17.71 5.35
CA LYS A 46 8.61 -17.52 6.77
C LYS A 46 8.48 -18.83 7.55
N LYS A 47 7.39 -19.58 7.38
CA LYS A 47 7.19 -20.88 8.03
C LYS A 47 8.27 -21.88 7.63
N GLN A 48 8.67 -21.92 6.37
CA GLN A 48 9.75 -22.78 5.90
C GLN A 48 11.08 -22.40 6.58
N LEU A 49 11.41 -21.11 6.63
CA LEU A 49 12.61 -20.64 7.34
C LEU A 49 12.59 -20.99 8.84
N GLU A 50 11.44 -20.84 9.49
CA GLU A 50 11.25 -21.26 10.90
C GLU A 50 11.45 -22.78 11.07
N SER A 51 10.99 -23.59 10.11
CA SER A 51 11.21 -25.04 10.10
C SER A 51 12.70 -25.37 9.92
N ASP A 52 13.36 -24.74 8.96
CA ASP A 52 14.78 -24.96 8.66
C ASP A 52 15.67 -24.57 9.86
N ILE A 53 15.33 -23.49 10.57
CA ILE A 53 16.03 -23.09 11.80
C ILE A 53 15.88 -24.18 12.87
N LYS A 54 14.66 -24.69 13.09
CA LYS A 54 14.41 -25.76 14.07
C LYS A 54 15.16 -27.05 13.71
N GLU A 55 15.19 -27.40 12.43
CA GLU A 55 15.92 -28.58 11.97
C GLU A 55 17.44 -28.43 12.18
N ARG A 56 18.00 -27.25 11.88
CA ARG A 56 19.40 -26.93 12.19
C ARG A 56 19.70 -27.01 13.67
N ASP A 57 18.83 -26.47 14.52
CA ASP A 57 19.02 -26.54 15.98
C ASP A 57 19.02 -27.99 16.48
N LYS A 58 18.17 -28.84 15.91
CA LYS A 58 18.19 -30.29 16.19
C LYS A 58 19.52 -30.92 15.75
N GLN A 59 19.98 -30.64 14.53
CA GLN A 59 21.25 -31.15 14.02
C GLN A 59 22.45 -30.69 14.87
N LEU A 60 22.46 -29.44 15.32
CA LEU A 60 23.50 -28.90 16.20
C LEU A 60 23.46 -29.55 17.58
N LYS A 61 22.28 -29.90 18.10
CA LYS A 61 22.15 -30.66 19.35
C LYS A 61 22.70 -32.08 19.20
N ASP A 62 22.32 -32.78 18.13
CA ASP A 62 22.80 -34.12 17.83
C ASP A 62 24.32 -34.14 17.59
N LEU A 63 24.86 -33.11 16.91
CA LEU A 63 26.31 -32.93 16.74
C LEU A 63 26.99 -32.65 18.08
N GLY A 64 26.40 -31.80 18.91
CA GLY A 64 26.87 -31.53 20.27
C GLY A 64 27.03 -32.80 21.11
N ASP A 65 26.07 -33.72 21.02
CA ASP A 65 26.15 -35.01 21.71
C ASP A 65 27.27 -35.93 21.15
N LYS A 66 27.55 -35.85 19.85
CA LYS A 66 28.62 -36.64 19.18
C LYS A 66 30.03 -36.10 19.43
N VAL A 67 30.17 -34.81 19.67
CA VAL A 67 31.48 -34.17 19.88
C VAL A 67 31.87 -34.07 21.36
N LYS A 68 31.05 -34.63 22.27
CA LYS A 68 31.32 -34.68 23.71
C LYS A 68 32.71 -35.24 23.99
N GLY A 69 33.52 -34.47 24.72
CA GLY A 69 34.91 -34.80 25.04
C GLY A 69 35.95 -34.17 24.10
N ASN A 70 35.53 -33.42 23.07
CA ASN A 70 36.40 -32.57 22.26
C ASN A 70 36.07 -31.10 22.52
N GLU A 71 36.84 -30.46 23.39
CA GLU A 71 36.60 -29.08 23.86
C GLU A 71 36.48 -28.07 22.70
N GLU A 72 37.29 -28.21 21.65
CA GLU A 72 37.28 -27.31 20.50
C GLU A 72 35.97 -27.46 19.70
N LEU A 73 35.55 -28.70 19.44
CA LEU A 73 34.30 -28.96 18.71
C LEU A 73 33.07 -28.61 19.55
N GLU A 74 33.10 -28.85 20.86
CA GLU A 74 32.01 -28.43 21.76
C GLU A 74 31.84 -26.91 21.78
N LYS A 75 32.95 -26.16 21.79
CA LYS A 75 32.92 -24.70 21.73
C LYS A 75 32.33 -24.21 20.40
N GLN A 76 32.76 -24.78 19.28
CA GLN A 76 32.22 -24.43 17.96
C GLN A 76 30.72 -24.75 17.85
N VAL A 77 30.26 -25.87 18.41
CA VAL A 77 28.82 -26.21 18.43
C VAL A 77 28.01 -25.19 19.25
N LYS A 78 28.51 -24.75 20.40
CA LYS A 78 27.85 -23.70 21.21
C LYS A 78 27.77 -22.38 20.46
N GLU A 79 28.87 -21.97 19.81
CA GLU A 79 28.92 -20.74 19.02
C GLU A 79 27.96 -20.78 17.81
N LEU A 80 27.85 -21.94 17.16
CA LEU A 80 26.88 -22.18 16.09
C LEU A 80 25.44 -22.10 16.61
N GLN A 81 25.14 -22.70 17.77
CA GLN A 81 23.80 -22.61 18.39
C GLN A 81 23.42 -21.17 18.73
N GLU A 82 24.36 -20.39 19.26
CA GLU A 82 24.14 -18.99 19.64
C GLU A 82 23.98 -18.09 18.40
N THR A 83 24.77 -18.35 17.36
CA THR A 83 24.64 -17.68 16.06
C THR A 83 23.29 -17.99 15.41
N ASN A 84 22.82 -19.23 15.47
CA ASN A 84 21.51 -19.62 14.93
C ASN A 84 20.36 -18.91 15.65
N LYS A 85 20.41 -18.83 16.98
CA LYS A 85 19.42 -18.08 17.78
C LYS A 85 19.41 -16.60 17.42
N ARG A 86 20.57 -15.97 17.31
CA ARG A 86 20.69 -14.56 16.92
C ARG A 86 20.14 -14.35 15.50
N ALA A 87 20.50 -15.22 14.57
CA ALA A 87 20.02 -15.14 13.19
C ALA A 87 18.48 -15.23 13.13
N ALA A 88 17.85 -16.13 13.89
CA ALA A 88 16.40 -16.24 13.94
C ALA A 88 15.72 -14.94 14.40
N VAL A 89 16.21 -14.34 15.49
CA VAL A 89 15.70 -13.06 16.02
C VAL A 89 15.93 -11.93 15.01
N ASP A 90 17.12 -11.86 14.40
CA ASP A 90 17.44 -10.82 13.41
C ASP A 90 16.57 -10.94 12.15
N TYR A 91 16.30 -12.17 11.68
CA TYR A 91 15.42 -12.40 10.53
C TYR A 91 13.99 -12.00 10.85
N GLU A 92 13.47 -12.38 12.01
CA GLU A 92 12.12 -11.99 12.42
C GLU A 92 12.00 -10.47 12.54
N ALA A 93 12.99 -9.81 13.14
CA ALA A 93 13.05 -8.36 13.24
C ALA A 93 13.13 -7.68 11.86
N LYS A 94 13.95 -8.20 10.93
CA LYS A 94 14.05 -7.69 9.56
C LYS A 94 12.74 -7.83 8.80
N ILE A 95 12.09 -9.00 8.86
CA ILE A 95 10.80 -9.23 8.19
C ILE A 95 9.74 -8.28 8.75
N LYS A 96 9.67 -8.14 10.08
CA LYS A 96 8.76 -7.19 10.73
C LYS A 96 9.03 -5.77 10.25
N ASN A 97 10.29 -5.30 10.30
CA ASN A 97 10.66 -3.96 9.86
C ASN A 97 10.33 -3.69 8.39
N ILE A 98 10.67 -4.61 7.48
CA ILE A 98 10.36 -4.46 6.05
C ILE A 98 8.85 -4.37 5.83
N THR A 99 8.07 -5.20 6.52
CA THR A 99 6.60 -5.20 6.42
C THR A 99 6.03 -3.86 6.91
N LEU A 100 6.49 -3.39 8.08
CA LEU A 100 6.07 -2.10 8.63
C LEU A 100 6.49 -0.93 7.72
N ASP A 101 7.73 -0.91 7.23
CA ASP A 101 8.26 0.15 6.37
C ASP A 101 7.44 0.29 5.08
N ASN A 102 7.14 -0.84 4.44
CA ASN A 102 6.35 -0.85 3.21
C ASN A 102 4.94 -0.31 3.45
N ALA A 103 4.26 -0.79 4.49
CA ALA A 103 2.91 -0.36 4.79
C ALA A 103 2.84 1.10 5.24
N ILE A 104 3.80 1.59 6.05
CA ILE A 104 3.90 3.00 6.42
C ILE A 104 4.10 3.86 5.17
N ARG A 105 5.04 3.48 4.29
CA ARG A 105 5.30 4.22 3.05
C ARG A 105 4.07 4.27 2.14
N LEU A 106 3.37 3.16 1.97
CA LEU A 106 2.12 3.10 1.22
C LEU A 106 1.10 4.06 1.82
N ALA A 107 0.84 3.93 3.11
CA ALA A 107 -0.19 4.71 3.76
C ALA A 107 0.14 6.21 3.78
N LEU A 108 1.41 6.61 3.87
CA LEU A 108 1.85 8.00 3.67
C LEU A 108 1.58 8.51 2.24
N LYS A 109 1.89 7.71 1.23
CA LYS A 109 1.64 8.03 -0.18
C LYS A 109 0.15 8.19 -0.47
N ASP A 110 -0.68 7.31 0.07
CA ASP A 110 -2.14 7.34 -0.05
C ASP A 110 -2.71 8.62 0.55
N ASN A 111 -2.10 9.06 1.64
CA ASN A 111 -2.45 10.26 2.35
C ASN A 111 -1.84 11.54 1.77
N LYS A 112 -1.14 11.44 0.63
CA LYS A 112 -0.49 12.55 -0.08
C LYS A 112 0.58 13.26 0.76
N ALA A 113 1.40 12.47 1.47
CA ALA A 113 2.59 12.99 2.12
C ALA A 113 3.56 13.59 1.09
N LYS A 114 4.10 14.77 1.37
CA LYS A 114 5.11 15.45 0.54
C LYS A 114 6.50 14.83 0.69
N TYR A 115 6.82 14.33 1.88
CA TYR A 115 8.10 13.74 2.24
C TYR A 115 7.87 12.46 3.05
N ASP A 116 7.52 11.39 2.36
CA ASP A 116 7.24 10.07 2.94
C ASP A 116 8.43 9.54 3.75
N ASP A 117 9.65 9.58 3.21
CA ASP A 117 10.85 9.09 3.91
C ASP A 117 11.12 9.82 5.25
N LEU A 118 10.87 11.13 5.31
CA LEU A 118 11.02 11.91 6.55
C LEU A 118 9.96 11.54 7.58
N LEU A 119 8.72 11.36 7.13
CA LEU A 119 7.58 11.05 7.98
C LEU A 119 7.60 9.60 8.50
N MET A 120 8.25 8.66 7.80
CA MET A 120 8.41 7.28 8.28
C MET A 120 9.03 7.20 9.68
N SER A 121 9.95 8.11 10.02
CA SER A 121 10.60 8.17 11.34
C SER A 121 9.67 8.59 12.48
N LYS A 122 8.49 9.14 12.18
CA LYS A 122 7.53 9.63 13.17
C LYS A 122 6.54 8.57 13.65
N PHE A 123 6.55 7.39 13.03
CA PHE A 123 5.69 6.28 13.40
C PHE A 123 6.27 5.52 14.59
N ASP A 124 5.40 5.25 15.57
CA ASP A 124 5.71 4.39 16.70
C ASP A 124 5.48 2.94 16.29
N ARG A 125 6.57 2.31 15.83
CA ARG A 125 6.59 0.92 15.33
C ARG A 125 6.25 -0.12 16.39
N GLU A 126 6.42 0.21 17.67
CA GLU A 126 6.13 -0.73 18.76
C GLU A 126 4.63 -0.89 18.97
N LYS A 127 3.86 0.17 18.67
CA LYS A 127 2.39 0.15 18.71
C LYS A 127 1.75 -0.43 17.45
N LEU A 128 2.53 -0.71 16.41
CA LEU A 128 2.03 -1.29 15.16
C LEU A 128 2.04 -2.82 15.23
N ARG A 129 0.88 -3.43 14.97
CA ARG A 129 0.73 -4.89 14.94
C ARG A 129 0.37 -5.35 13.54
N ILE A 130 1.17 -6.27 13.00
CA ILE A 130 0.88 -6.94 11.74
C ILE A 130 -0.18 -8.00 12.02
N LYS A 131 -1.33 -7.89 11.36
CA LYS A 131 -2.42 -8.88 11.44
C LYS A 131 -2.18 -10.02 10.46
N ASP A 132 -2.93 -11.11 10.64
CA ASP A 132 -2.87 -12.31 9.79
C ASP A 132 -3.33 -12.08 8.35
N ASP A 133 -4.03 -10.97 8.09
CA ASP A 133 -4.43 -10.54 6.75
C ASP A 133 -3.40 -9.62 6.07
N GLY A 134 -2.29 -9.33 6.75
CA GLY A 134 -1.24 -8.42 6.28
C GLY A 134 -1.52 -6.94 6.51
N SER A 135 -2.68 -6.59 7.09
CA SER A 135 -2.96 -5.21 7.52
C SER A 135 -2.19 -4.86 8.79
N ILE A 136 -1.97 -3.55 9.02
CA ILE A 136 -1.29 -3.07 10.22
C ILE A 136 -2.30 -2.35 11.11
N GLU A 137 -2.54 -2.93 12.28
CA GLU A 137 -3.31 -2.28 13.33
C GLU A 137 -2.58 -1.06 13.90
N GLY A 138 -3.32 0.02 14.14
CA GLY A 138 -2.79 1.27 14.69
C GLY A 138 -2.13 2.20 13.66
N LEU A 139 -1.96 1.75 12.40
CA LEU A 139 -1.34 2.58 11.35
C LEU A 139 -2.21 3.78 10.98
N ASP A 140 -3.51 3.57 10.78
CA ASP A 140 -4.46 4.63 10.41
C ASP A 140 -4.58 5.72 11.49
N GLU A 141 -4.53 5.32 12.75
CA GLU A 141 -4.59 6.24 13.89
C GLU A 141 -3.35 7.14 13.94
N GLN A 142 -2.16 6.55 13.76
CA GLN A 142 -0.91 7.30 13.72
C GLN A 142 -0.86 8.25 12.52
N ILE A 143 -1.39 7.86 11.36
CA ILE A 143 -1.49 8.75 10.19
C ILE A 143 -2.41 9.93 10.44
N LYS A 144 -3.58 9.70 11.04
CA LYS A 144 -4.51 10.79 11.39
C LYS A 144 -3.85 11.78 12.33
N PHE A 145 -3.21 11.28 13.39
CA PHE A 145 -2.46 12.11 14.33
C PHE A 145 -1.33 12.89 13.64
N LEU A 146 -0.58 12.23 12.76
CA LEU A 146 0.50 12.85 12.00
C LEU A 146 -0.02 13.93 11.03
N LYS A 147 -1.16 13.70 10.39
CA LYS A 147 -1.83 14.68 9.54
C LYS A 147 -2.32 15.89 10.33
N GLU A 148 -2.85 15.69 11.52
CA GLU A 148 -3.32 16.78 12.38
C GLU A 148 -2.16 17.64 12.89
N GLY A 149 -1.05 17.01 13.30
CA GLY A 149 0.14 17.69 13.83
C GLY A 149 1.04 18.31 12.76
N TYR A 150 1.06 17.75 11.54
CA TYR A 150 1.98 18.15 10.47
C TYR A 150 1.25 18.42 9.15
N LYS A 151 0.14 19.17 9.20
CA LYS A 151 -0.71 19.48 8.03
C LYS A 151 0.09 19.98 6.81
N ASP A 152 1.14 20.77 7.03
CA ASP A 152 1.97 21.34 5.96
C ASP A 152 2.80 20.30 5.20
N LEU A 153 3.04 19.13 5.80
CA LEU A 153 3.77 18.03 5.20
C LEU A 153 2.89 17.10 4.35
N PHE A 154 1.59 17.38 4.28
CA PHE A 154 0.64 16.70 3.42
C PHE A 154 0.10 17.66 2.36
N GLU A 155 -0.18 17.15 1.16
CA GLU A 155 -0.87 17.94 0.13
C GLU A 155 -2.30 18.21 0.58
N GLN A 156 -2.71 19.46 0.50
CA GLN A 156 -4.10 19.83 0.65
C GLN A 156 -4.82 19.61 -0.68
N PRO A 157 -6.10 19.18 -0.67
CA PRO A 157 -6.89 19.12 -1.88
C PRO A 157 -6.89 20.50 -2.53
N LEU A 158 -6.41 20.58 -3.78
CA LEU A 158 -6.47 21.79 -4.58
C LEU A 158 -7.94 22.10 -4.86
N GLY A 159 -8.52 23.00 -4.07
CA GLY A 159 -9.81 23.63 -4.37
C GLY A 159 -9.61 24.61 -5.51
N GLY A 160 -9.66 24.13 -6.75
CA GLY A 160 -9.81 25.01 -7.90
C GLY A 160 -11.24 25.53 -7.93
N GLN A 161 -11.43 26.85 -7.88
CA GLN A 161 -12.66 27.43 -8.41
C GLN A 161 -12.71 27.07 -9.89
N THR A 162 -13.80 26.44 -10.35
CA THR A 162 -14.07 26.33 -11.78
C THR A 162 -13.95 27.74 -12.37
N PRO A 163 -13.11 27.98 -13.38
CA PRO A 163 -13.08 29.25 -14.06
C PRO A 163 -14.51 29.62 -14.44
N ASN A 164 -14.93 30.83 -14.11
CA ASN A 164 -16.23 31.33 -14.52
C ASN A 164 -16.21 31.48 -16.04
N ASN A 165 -16.49 30.40 -16.76
CA ASN A 165 -16.62 30.38 -18.20
C ASN A 165 -18.02 30.87 -18.59
N THR A 166 -18.48 31.97 -17.98
CA THR A 166 -19.36 32.91 -18.68
C THR A 166 -18.49 33.59 -19.73
N GLY A 167 -18.10 32.81 -20.74
CA GLY A 167 -17.85 33.37 -22.05
C GLY A 167 -19.08 34.19 -22.38
N ASP A 168 -18.85 35.44 -22.73
CA ASP A 168 -19.83 36.32 -23.34
C ASP A 168 -20.32 35.60 -24.61
N ASN A 169 -21.34 34.76 -24.44
CA ASN A 169 -21.99 34.05 -25.51
C ASN A 169 -23.13 34.97 -25.89
N PRO A 170 -22.99 35.79 -26.97
CA PRO A 170 -24.07 36.65 -27.39
C PRO A 170 -25.25 35.74 -27.68
N ASP A 171 -26.27 35.86 -26.84
CA ASP A 171 -27.48 35.07 -26.93
C ASP A 171 -27.99 35.21 -28.37
N GLY A 172 -28.40 34.10 -28.99
CA GLY A 172 -28.77 34.02 -30.41
C GLY A 172 -29.96 34.91 -30.83
N GLY A 173 -30.38 35.86 -29.98
CA GLY A 173 -31.33 36.92 -30.25
C GLY A 173 -30.76 38.08 -31.06
N GLU A 174 -29.50 38.50 -30.85
CA GLU A 174 -28.92 39.63 -31.60
C GLU A 174 -28.65 39.29 -33.07
N LEU A 175 -28.17 38.06 -33.34
CA LEU A 175 -27.98 37.56 -34.71
C LEU A 175 -29.32 37.41 -35.47
N LYS A 176 -30.43 37.12 -34.78
CA LYS A 176 -31.77 37.11 -35.38
C LYS A 176 -32.24 38.52 -35.74
N GLN A 177 -32.03 39.50 -34.86
CA GLN A 177 -32.40 40.90 -35.15
C GLN A 177 -31.61 41.48 -36.32
N VAL A 178 -30.31 41.17 -36.40
CA VAL A 178 -29.47 41.58 -37.55
C VAL A 178 -29.93 40.88 -38.83
N ALA A 179 -30.24 39.58 -38.78
CA ALA A 179 -30.75 38.84 -39.94
C ALA A 179 -32.12 39.34 -40.42
N ASP A 180 -33.04 39.67 -39.50
CA ASP A 180 -34.36 40.21 -39.82
C ASP A 180 -34.26 41.62 -40.40
N THR A 181 -33.35 42.46 -39.88
CA THR A 181 -33.11 43.81 -40.43
C THR A 181 -32.52 43.76 -41.84
N ILE A 182 -31.61 42.83 -42.11
CA ILE A 182 -31.04 42.63 -43.46
C ILE A 182 -32.11 42.11 -44.43
N ARG A 183 -32.97 41.18 -43.99
CA ARG A 183 -34.06 40.64 -44.81
C ARG A 183 -35.09 41.71 -45.17
N GLN A 184 -35.44 42.56 -44.21
CA GLN A 184 -36.39 43.67 -44.40
C GLN A 184 -35.86 44.76 -45.34
N ASN A 185 -34.55 45.02 -45.34
CA ASN A 185 -33.91 45.99 -46.24
C ASN A 185 -33.64 45.45 -47.65
N LEU A 186 -33.54 44.12 -47.81
CA LEU A 186 -33.32 43.46 -49.10
C LEU A 186 -34.62 42.96 -49.77
N GLY A 187 -35.77 43.11 -49.13
CA GLY A 187 -37.09 42.88 -49.72
C GLY A 187 -37.45 41.41 -49.96
N PHE A 188 -36.94 40.49 -49.13
CA PHE A 188 -37.36 39.08 -49.11
C PHE A 188 -38.31 38.76 -47.96
#